data_AF-A0A8J8NTR6-F1
#
_entry.id   AF-A0A8J8NTR6-F1
#
_cell.length_a   1.000
_cell.length_b   1.000
_cell.length_c   1.000
_cell.angle_alpha   90.00
_cell.angle_beta   90.00
_cell.angle_gamma   90.00
#
_symmetry.space_group_name_H-M   'P 1'
#
loop_
_entity.id
_entity.type
_entity.pdbx_description
1 polymer ?
#
loop_
_entity_poly.entity_id
_entity_poly.type
_entity_poly.pdbx_seq_one_letter_code
_entity_poly.pdbx_strand_id
1 'polypeptide(L)'
;MKFSTDTYFRGYEKIHTHRLMLQDIQRTQAYQNALEQNSNFLKDKLVLDIGAGTGILSIFAAKAGAKHVYAIEYSNTAQLARKIIAENRLSDKITVIQKRVEDVELGKDLPERADAIVSEWMGFCLLYESMLDSVIDARDRLLKPDGLMFPERARLYIAGLDDKNYKENEDELWLNNIYDVKMESIQKEILRYMFTGPFHPNHIVTTPCKILDLNLKTCTVADLEFSSSYEVKTYKTEKLGYGSCDYHFLNAMVVWFDVQFPLWIDTTDERPSLDCEESRKQIVLSTSPYCKQTHWKQQGMYLSDPELLKVEQNSTIRGSFALRKNPSDERDIQLKLSIHAEKIKDGASFSKEYFYIFT
;
A
#
# COMPACT_ATOMS: atom_id res chain seq x y z
N MET A 1 6.67 -25.54 2.97
CA MET A 1 7.34 -24.35 3.52
C MET A 1 6.54 -23.85 4.71
N LYS A 2 7.07 -23.91 5.95
CA LYS A 2 6.43 -23.33 7.15
C LYS A 2 7.22 -22.15 7.73
N PHE A 3 8.47 -21.96 7.29
CA PHE A 3 9.43 -21.00 7.86
C PHE A 3 9.08 -19.52 7.57
N SER A 4 8.52 -19.18 6.41
CA SER A 4 8.23 -17.77 6.05
C SER A 4 7.06 -17.21 6.86
N THR A 5 5.96 -17.98 7.01
CA THR A 5 4.79 -17.59 7.82
C THR A 5 5.15 -17.30 9.28
N ASP A 6 5.92 -18.16 9.95
CA ASP A 6 6.25 -17.94 11.36
C ASP A 6 7.18 -16.73 11.56
N THR A 7 8.04 -16.44 10.58
CA THR A 7 8.94 -15.27 10.61
C THR A 7 8.16 -13.98 10.42
N TYR A 8 7.21 -13.95 9.48
CA TYR A 8 6.27 -12.85 9.29
C TYR A 8 5.53 -12.51 10.58
N PHE A 9 4.84 -13.50 11.20
CA PHE A 9 4.08 -13.25 12.42
C PHE A 9 4.96 -12.79 13.59
N ARG A 10 6.18 -13.32 13.74
CA ARG A 10 7.14 -12.84 14.74
C ARG A 10 7.57 -11.39 14.51
N GLY A 11 7.58 -10.91 13.27
CA GLY A 11 7.80 -9.50 12.95
C GLY A 11 6.74 -8.58 13.57
N TYR A 12 5.48 -9.03 13.55
CA TYR A 12 4.34 -8.32 14.13
C TYR A 12 4.20 -8.51 15.65
N GLU A 13 4.90 -9.44 16.28
CA GLU A 13 4.93 -9.51 17.75
C GLU A 13 5.80 -8.41 18.38
N LYS A 14 6.64 -7.75 17.56
CA LYS A 14 7.52 -6.67 18.03
C LYS A 14 6.69 -5.41 18.30
N ILE A 15 6.72 -4.94 19.55
CA ILE A 15 6.04 -3.70 19.96
C ILE A 15 6.47 -2.47 19.14
N HIS A 16 7.71 -2.46 18.63
CA HIS A 16 8.22 -1.40 17.78
C HIS A 16 7.43 -1.29 16.46
N THR A 17 7.05 -2.42 15.86
CA THR A 17 6.22 -2.48 14.64
C THR A 17 4.86 -1.84 14.90
N HIS A 18 4.20 -2.22 15.99
CA HIS A 18 2.90 -1.63 16.38
C HIS A 18 3.00 -0.15 16.70
N ARG A 19 4.08 0.28 17.37
CA ARG A 19 4.32 1.70 17.62
C ARG A 19 4.44 2.49 16.32
N LEU A 20 5.21 2.01 15.34
CA LEU A 20 5.33 2.65 14.03
C LEU A 20 3.95 2.80 13.36
N MET A 21 3.17 1.71 13.33
CA MET A 21 1.84 1.68 12.74
C MET A 21 0.84 2.62 13.44
N LEU A 22 0.87 2.69 14.78
CA LEU A 22 0.00 3.57 15.58
C LEU A 22 0.40 5.04 15.48
N GLN A 23 1.69 5.34 15.28
CA GLN A 23 2.19 6.70 15.09
C GLN A 23 1.99 7.22 13.65
N ASP A 24 1.64 6.35 12.71
CA ASP A 24 1.15 6.74 11.39
C ASP A 24 -0.28 7.30 11.50
N ILE A 25 -0.35 8.61 11.69
CA ILE A 25 -1.61 9.36 11.84
C ILE A 25 -2.44 9.26 10.56
N GLN A 26 -1.81 9.35 9.38
CA GLN A 26 -2.53 9.34 8.11
C GLN A 26 -3.25 8.00 7.90
N ARG A 27 -2.55 6.89 8.19
CA ARG A 27 -3.15 5.55 8.19
C ARG A 27 -4.30 5.46 9.19
N THR A 28 -4.01 5.70 10.46
CA THR A 28 -4.93 5.39 11.56
C THR A 28 -6.18 6.28 11.52
N GLN A 29 -6.02 7.57 11.19
CA GLN A 29 -7.13 8.51 11.08
C GLN A 29 -8.03 8.21 9.87
N ALA A 30 -7.46 7.75 8.74
CA ALA A 30 -8.28 7.41 7.57
C ALA A 30 -9.26 6.27 7.89
N TYR A 31 -8.81 5.22 8.58
CA TYR A 31 -9.68 4.14 9.05
C TYR A 31 -10.71 4.63 10.08
N GLN A 32 -10.29 5.43 11.07
CA GLN A 32 -11.20 5.98 12.07
C GLN A 32 -12.33 6.76 11.38
N ASN A 33 -11.97 7.73 10.53
CA ASN A 33 -12.91 8.57 9.84
C ASN A 33 -13.82 7.75 8.90
N ALA A 34 -13.29 6.72 8.24
CA ALA A 34 -14.08 5.87 7.36
C ALA A 34 -15.14 5.06 8.12
N LEU A 35 -14.78 4.49 9.27
CA LEU A 35 -15.73 3.79 10.13
C LEU A 35 -16.77 4.76 10.70
N GLU A 36 -16.35 5.94 11.16
CA GLU A 36 -17.27 6.98 11.66
C GLU A 36 -18.22 7.50 10.58
N GLN A 37 -17.73 7.75 9.35
CA GLN A 37 -18.54 8.19 8.19
C GLN A 37 -19.59 7.14 7.80
N ASN A 38 -19.33 5.86 8.07
CA ASN A 38 -20.24 4.76 7.78
C ASN A 38 -20.98 4.26 9.04
N SER A 39 -20.99 5.03 10.14
CA SER A 39 -21.62 4.63 11.42
C SER A 39 -23.09 4.25 11.29
N ASN A 40 -23.86 4.93 10.44
CA ASN A 40 -25.26 4.59 10.18
C ASN A 40 -25.42 3.18 9.60
N PHE A 41 -24.53 2.77 8.69
CA PHE A 41 -24.52 1.41 8.17
C PHE A 41 -24.07 0.41 9.23
N LEU A 42 -23.02 0.74 9.98
CA LEU A 42 -22.41 -0.14 10.97
C LEU A 42 -23.27 -0.34 12.22
N LYS A 43 -24.24 0.56 12.47
CA LYS A 43 -25.14 0.47 13.61
C LYS A 43 -25.84 -0.88 13.64
N ASP A 44 -25.74 -1.56 14.78
CA ASP A 44 -26.35 -2.86 15.03
C ASP A 44 -25.83 -4.00 14.11
N LYS A 45 -24.68 -3.81 13.44
CA LYS A 45 -24.05 -4.80 12.55
C LYS A 45 -22.91 -5.60 13.17
N LEU A 46 -22.62 -6.76 12.57
CA LEU A 46 -21.42 -7.56 12.89
C LEU A 46 -20.25 -7.10 12.01
N VAL A 47 -19.13 -6.76 12.64
CA VAL A 47 -17.89 -6.36 11.96
C VAL A 47 -16.78 -7.39 12.22
N LEU A 48 -16.02 -7.72 11.18
CA LEU A 48 -14.84 -8.58 11.26
C LEU A 48 -13.58 -7.74 11.05
N ASP A 49 -12.66 -7.75 12.01
CA ASP A 49 -11.35 -7.08 11.92
C ASP A 49 -10.27 -8.15 11.66
N ILE A 50 -9.69 -8.17 10.46
CA ILE A 50 -8.73 -9.20 10.02
C ILE A 50 -7.31 -8.66 10.17
N GLY A 51 -6.49 -9.35 10.97
CA GLY A 51 -5.16 -8.86 11.36
C GLY A 51 -5.27 -7.74 12.37
N ALA A 52 -6.09 -7.95 13.41
CA ALA A 52 -6.50 -6.89 14.32
C ALA A 52 -5.32 -6.24 15.08
N GLY A 53 -4.17 -6.92 15.20
CA GLY A 53 -2.99 -6.41 15.87
C GLY A 53 -3.31 -6.00 17.31
N THR A 54 -3.22 -4.70 17.61
CA THR A 54 -3.56 -4.13 18.92
C THR A 54 -5.06 -3.98 19.18
N GLY A 55 -5.91 -4.24 18.18
CA GLY A 55 -7.37 -4.08 18.26
C GLY A 55 -7.84 -2.64 18.04
N ILE A 56 -6.98 -1.74 17.55
CA ILE A 56 -7.34 -0.31 17.37
C ILE A 56 -8.50 -0.13 16.39
N LEU A 57 -8.51 -0.85 15.27
CA LEU A 57 -9.58 -0.77 14.27
C LEU A 57 -10.87 -1.39 14.79
N SER A 58 -10.76 -2.50 15.52
CA SER A 58 -11.89 -3.09 16.26
C SER A 58 -12.54 -2.10 17.22
N ILE A 59 -11.75 -1.32 17.95
CA ILE A 59 -12.25 -0.29 18.86
C ILE A 59 -12.94 0.83 18.10
N PHE A 60 -12.41 1.27 16.96
CA PHE A 60 -13.08 2.26 16.11
C PHE A 60 -14.41 1.75 15.58
N ALA A 61 -14.48 0.50 15.11
CA ALA A 61 -15.73 -0.10 14.63
C ALA A 61 -16.79 -0.20 15.74
N ALA A 62 -16.39 -0.60 16.96
CA ALA A 62 -17.29 -0.65 18.11
C ALA A 62 -17.80 0.75 18.51
N LYS A 63 -16.92 1.78 18.45
CA LYS A 63 -17.29 3.18 18.70
C LYS A 63 -18.21 3.74 17.60
N ALA A 64 -18.06 3.29 16.36
CA ALA A 64 -18.92 3.64 15.24
C ALA A 64 -20.31 2.98 15.29
N GLY A 65 -20.61 2.19 16.33
CA GLY A 65 -21.96 1.65 16.56
C GLY A 65 -22.15 0.18 16.19
N ALA A 66 -21.08 -0.53 15.81
CA ALA A 66 -21.14 -1.97 15.58
C ALA A 66 -21.77 -2.70 16.78
N LYS A 67 -22.68 -3.64 16.50
CA LYS A 67 -23.29 -4.50 17.53
C LYS A 67 -22.23 -5.33 18.21
N HIS A 68 -21.38 -5.96 17.40
CA HIS A 68 -20.29 -6.80 17.86
C HIS A 68 -19.16 -6.78 16.84
N VAL A 69 -17.92 -6.78 17.34
CA VAL A 69 -16.72 -6.87 16.52
C VAL A 69 -15.98 -8.16 16.86
N TYR A 70 -15.64 -8.94 15.84
CA TYR A 70 -14.76 -10.08 15.98
C TYR A 70 -13.39 -9.72 15.45
N ALA A 71 -12.41 -9.68 16.34
CA ALA A 71 -11.03 -9.29 16.06
C ALA A 71 -10.18 -10.56 15.86
N ILE A 72 -9.80 -10.85 14.62
CA ILE A 72 -8.97 -12.00 14.29
C ILE A 72 -7.50 -11.58 14.29
N GLU A 73 -6.70 -12.18 15.16
CA GLU A 73 -5.26 -11.92 15.26
C GLU A 73 -4.53 -13.21 15.60
N TYR A 74 -3.70 -13.72 14.69
CA TYR A 74 -2.99 -14.99 14.92
C TYR A 74 -1.86 -14.87 15.94
N SER A 75 -1.10 -13.76 15.92
CA SER A 75 0.11 -13.59 16.73
C SER A 75 -0.21 -13.44 18.22
N ASN A 76 0.82 -13.49 19.07
CA ASN A 76 0.65 -13.23 20.49
C ASN A 76 0.20 -11.79 20.82
N THR A 77 0.20 -10.89 19.84
CA THR A 77 -0.40 -9.55 19.97
C THR A 77 -1.87 -9.61 20.36
N ALA A 78 -2.59 -10.70 20.04
CA ALA A 78 -3.96 -10.91 20.49
C ALA A 78 -4.14 -10.80 22.01
N GLN A 79 -3.11 -11.16 22.81
CA GLN A 79 -3.15 -11.00 24.26
C GLN A 79 -3.12 -9.53 24.67
N LEU A 80 -2.32 -8.71 23.97
CA LEU A 80 -2.26 -7.27 24.16
C LEU A 80 -3.57 -6.61 23.73
N ALA A 81 -4.13 -7.02 22.59
CA ALA A 81 -5.43 -6.53 22.12
C ALA A 81 -6.53 -6.70 23.18
N ARG A 82 -6.62 -7.89 23.80
CA ARG A 82 -7.59 -8.15 24.88
C ARG A 82 -7.43 -7.17 26.06
N LYS A 83 -6.19 -6.85 26.45
CA LYS A 83 -5.93 -5.87 27.52
C LYS A 83 -6.39 -4.47 27.13
N ILE A 84 -6.01 -4.00 25.93
CA ILE A 84 -6.39 -2.67 25.43
C ILE A 84 -7.92 -2.54 25.29
N ILE A 85 -8.60 -3.57 24.79
CA ILE A 85 -10.07 -3.62 24.69
C ILE A 85 -10.71 -3.51 26.08
N ALA A 86 -10.18 -4.22 27.07
CA ALA A 86 -10.68 -4.17 28.45
C ALA A 86 -10.44 -2.80 29.10
N GLU A 87 -9.27 -2.18 28.88
CA GLU A 87 -8.96 -0.82 29.33
C GLU A 87 -9.97 0.21 28.80
N ASN A 88 -10.46 0.00 27.58
CA ASN A 88 -11.46 0.84 26.93
C ASN A 88 -12.91 0.44 27.25
N ARG A 89 -13.13 -0.56 28.13
CA ARG A 89 -14.46 -1.04 28.54
C ARG A 89 -15.33 -1.51 27.37
N LEU A 90 -14.72 -2.22 26.42
CA LEU A 90 -15.41 -2.74 25.23
C LEU A 90 -15.39 -4.28 25.14
N SER A 91 -15.05 -4.97 26.24
CA SER A 91 -14.95 -6.44 26.27
C SER A 91 -16.25 -7.17 25.98
N ASP A 92 -17.40 -6.52 26.21
CA ASP A 92 -18.74 -7.02 25.88
C ASP A 92 -19.07 -6.89 24.38
N LYS A 93 -18.44 -5.95 23.68
CA LYS A 93 -18.66 -5.67 22.26
C LYS A 93 -17.61 -6.25 21.32
N ILE A 94 -16.43 -6.58 21.82
CA ILE A 94 -15.30 -7.03 20.99
C ILE A 94 -14.78 -8.37 21.50
N THR A 95 -14.78 -9.37 20.61
CA THR A 95 -14.22 -10.71 20.89
C THR A 95 -12.95 -10.92 20.09
N VAL A 96 -11.84 -11.19 20.77
CA VAL A 96 -10.55 -11.49 20.12
C VAL A 96 -10.40 -12.99 19.89
N ILE A 97 -10.40 -13.38 18.61
CA ILE A 97 -10.19 -14.75 18.14
C ILE A 97 -8.71 -14.88 17.74
N GLN A 98 -7.95 -15.64 18.52
CA GLN A 98 -6.53 -15.86 18.24
C GLN A 98 -6.33 -17.06 17.30
N LYS A 99 -6.55 -16.83 16.00
CA LYS A 99 -6.44 -17.83 14.92
C LYS A 99 -5.96 -17.18 13.64
N ARG A 100 -5.55 -18.01 12.67
CA ARG A 100 -5.47 -17.58 11.26
C ARG A 100 -6.88 -17.39 10.73
N VAL A 101 -7.09 -16.44 9.83
CA VAL A 101 -8.44 -16.16 9.31
C VAL A 101 -8.99 -17.31 8.46
N GLU A 102 -8.09 -18.05 7.82
CA GLU A 102 -8.37 -19.28 7.07
C GLU A 102 -8.97 -20.37 7.97
N ASP A 103 -8.61 -20.38 9.25
CA ASP A 103 -9.05 -21.38 10.25
C ASP A 103 -10.31 -20.94 11.03
N VAL A 104 -10.92 -19.82 10.68
CA VAL A 104 -12.14 -19.30 11.31
C VAL A 104 -13.38 -19.92 10.65
N GLU A 105 -14.24 -20.52 11.47
CA GLU A 105 -15.41 -21.29 11.04
C GLU A 105 -16.74 -20.63 11.46
N LEU A 106 -17.69 -20.51 10.52
CA LEU A 106 -19.07 -20.11 10.80
C LEU A 106 -19.77 -21.17 11.67
N GLY A 107 -20.58 -20.73 12.64
CA GLY A 107 -21.28 -21.57 13.62
C GLY A 107 -20.41 -22.01 14.81
N LYS A 108 -19.09 -21.79 14.76
CA LYS A 108 -18.15 -22.13 15.83
C LYS A 108 -17.45 -20.90 16.40
N ASP A 109 -16.78 -20.14 15.53
CA ASP A 109 -16.04 -18.93 15.91
C ASP A 109 -16.86 -17.67 15.63
N LEU A 110 -17.66 -17.69 14.57
CA LEU A 110 -18.57 -16.61 14.18
C LEU A 110 -20.02 -17.12 14.13
N PRO A 111 -21.01 -16.42 14.69
CA PRO A 111 -22.41 -16.87 14.67
C PRO A 111 -23.04 -16.82 13.28
N GLU A 112 -22.62 -15.86 12.45
CA GLU A 112 -23.10 -15.63 11.09
C GLU A 112 -22.01 -14.90 10.28
N ARG A 113 -22.25 -14.72 8.98
CA ARG A 113 -21.40 -13.89 8.12
C ARG A 113 -21.43 -12.43 8.61
N ALA A 114 -20.31 -11.71 8.47
CA ALA A 114 -20.20 -10.30 8.84
C ALA A 114 -20.88 -9.38 7.82
N ASP A 115 -21.41 -8.25 8.30
CA ASP A 115 -21.93 -7.17 7.44
C ASP A 115 -20.80 -6.25 6.95
N ALA A 116 -19.66 -6.21 7.66
CA ALA A 116 -18.47 -5.50 7.20
C ALA A 116 -17.18 -6.22 7.58
N ILE A 117 -16.18 -6.13 6.71
CA ILE A 117 -14.79 -6.47 7.01
C ILE A 117 -13.98 -5.18 7.05
N VAL A 118 -13.21 -5.00 8.12
CA VAL A 118 -12.14 -4.01 8.19
C VAL A 118 -10.82 -4.75 8.27
N SER A 119 -9.84 -4.30 7.49
CA SER A 119 -8.50 -4.88 7.54
C SER A 119 -7.47 -3.88 7.04
N GLU A 120 -6.34 -3.84 7.72
CA GLU A 120 -5.14 -3.14 7.28
C GLU A 120 -4.17 -4.21 6.79
N TRP A 121 -4.27 -4.50 5.49
CA TRP A 121 -3.57 -5.59 4.82
C TRP A 121 -2.44 -5.09 3.90
N MET A 122 -2.31 -3.77 3.73
CA MET A 122 -1.48 -3.20 2.68
C MET A 122 0.00 -3.36 3.06
N GLY A 123 0.77 -3.96 2.17
CA GLY A 123 2.22 -4.02 2.28
C GLY A 123 2.92 -2.86 1.57
N PHE A 124 4.25 -2.85 1.62
CA PHE A 124 5.05 -2.04 0.70
C PHE A 124 4.71 -2.41 -0.77
N CYS A 125 4.76 -1.45 -1.68
CA CYS A 125 4.31 -1.64 -3.06
C CYS A 125 2.86 -2.19 -3.16
N LEU A 126 2.03 -1.91 -2.14
CA LEU A 126 0.67 -2.42 -1.92
C LEU A 126 0.57 -3.93 -1.61
N LEU A 127 1.27 -4.78 -2.37
CA LEU A 127 1.06 -6.24 -2.39
C LEU A 127 2.16 -7.06 -1.72
N TYR A 128 3.23 -6.43 -1.22
CA TYR A 128 4.24 -7.14 -0.44
C TYR A 128 3.65 -7.78 0.83
N GLU A 129 4.24 -8.87 1.31
CA GLU A 129 3.80 -9.70 2.45
C GLU A 129 2.49 -10.49 2.26
N SER A 130 1.79 -10.33 1.13
CA SER A 130 0.70 -11.20 0.66
C SER A 130 -0.47 -11.39 1.63
N MET A 131 -0.79 -10.40 2.46
CA MET A 131 -1.94 -10.48 3.38
C MET A 131 -3.29 -10.36 2.66
N LEU A 132 -3.34 -9.75 1.47
CA LEU A 132 -4.58 -9.58 0.71
C LEU A 132 -5.22 -10.93 0.31
N ASP A 133 -4.43 -11.99 0.12
CA ASP A 133 -4.93 -13.34 -0.10
C ASP A 133 -5.87 -13.80 1.00
N SER A 134 -5.43 -13.65 2.26
CA SER A 134 -6.20 -13.99 3.45
C SER A 134 -7.47 -13.15 3.57
N VAL A 135 -7.43 -11.87 3.17
CA VAL A 135 -8.59 -10.98 3.17
C VAL A 135 -9.59 -11.36 2.07
N ILE A 136 -9.13 -11.76 0.89
CA ILE A 136 -9.99 -12.26 -0.20
C ILE A 136 -10.69 -13.55 0.22
N ASP A 137 -9.96 -14.51 0.79
CA ASP A 137 -10.53 -15.75 1.30
C ASP A 137 -11.60 -15.49 2.39
N ALA A 138 -11.29 -14.59 3.33
CA ALA A 138 -12.22 -14.19 4.37
C ALA A 138 -13.47 -13.49 3.81
N ARG A 139 -13.33 -12.62 2.81
CA ARG A 139 -14.46 -11.98 2.14
C ARG A 139 -15.40 -13.03 1.56
N ASP A 140 -14.87 -13.99 0.81
CA ASP A 140 -15.68 -14.97 0.09
C ASP A 140 -16.44 -15.90 1.06
N ARG A 141 -15.79 -16.31 2.16
CA ARG A 141 -16.37 -17.24 3.14
C ARG A 141 -17.19 -16.56 4.23
N LEU A 142 -16.76 -15.38 4.69
CA LEU A 142 -17.22 -14.79 5.96
C LEU A 142 -17.98 -13.47 5.78
N LEU A 143 -17.97 -12.82 4.62
CA LEU A 143 -18.75 -11.60 4.37
C LEU A 143 -20.15 -11.93 3.79
N LYS A 144 -21.16 -11.13 4.14
CA LYS A 144 -22.47 -11.13 3.48
C LYS A 144 -22.36 -10.57 2.04
N PRO A 145 -23.23 -10.97 1.09
CA PRO A 145 -23.15 -10.49 -0.30
C PRO A 145 -23.21 -8.96 -0.47
N ASP A 146 -23.95 -8.27 0.41
CA ASP A 146 -24.10 -6.81 0.45
C ASP A 146 -23.11 -6.12 1.40
N GLY A 147 -22.23 -6.89 2.04
CA GLY A 147 -21.33 -6.39 3.07
C GLY A 147 -20.30 -5.39 2.55
N LEU A 148 -19.80 -4.54 3.43
CA LEU A 148 -18.79 -3.53 3.12
C LEU A 148 -17.37 -4.01 3.42
N MET A 149 -16.42 -3.56 2.60
CA MET A 149 -14.99 -3.78 2.80
C MET A 149 -14.36 -2.44 3.17
N PHE A 150 -13.52 -2.41 4.21
CA PHE A 150 -12.77 -1.22 4.63
C PHE A 150 -11.27 -1.53 4.56
N PRO A 151 -10.54 -1.03 3.55
CA PRO A 151 -11.01 -0.25 2.37
C PRO A 151 -11.80 -1.11 1.36
N GLU A 152 -12.39 -0.50 0.32
CA GLU A 152 -13.14 -1.21 -0.73
C GLU A 152 -12.41 -1.26 -2.08
N ARG A 153 -11.41 -0.41 -2.29
CA ARG A 153 -10.67 -0.34 -3.55
C ARG A 153 -9.23 0.08 -3.32
N ALA A 154 -8.31 -0.51 -4.05
CA ALA A 154 -6.87 -0.22 -3.97
C ALA A 154 -6.29 0.05 -5.36
N ARG A 155 -5.46 1.08 -5.49
CA ARG A 155 -4.87 1.51 -6.77
C ARG A 155 -3.38 1.70 -6.63
N LEU A 156 -2.60 1.19 -7.57
CA LEU A 156 -1.16 1.39 -7.65
C LEU A 156 -0.85 2.36 -8.79
N TYR A 157 0.08 3.29 -8.55
CA TYR A 157 0.50 4.30 -9.51
C TYR A 157 2.00 4.24 -9.72
N ILE A 158 2.44 4.70 -10.89
CA ILE A 158 3.84 4.84 -11.26
C ILE A 158 4.13 6.24 -11.80
N ALA A 159 5.31 6.78 -11.51
CA ALA A 159 5.85 7.97 -12.16
C ALA A 159 7.38 7.89 -12.30
N GLY A 160 7.95 8.75 -13.13
CA GLY A 160 9.39 8.94 -13.26
C GLY A 160 9.95 9.85 -12.16
N LEU A 161 11.12 9.47 -11.65
CA LEU A 161 11.84 10.14 -10.57
C LEU A 161 13.20 10.63 -11.09
N ASP A 162 13.52 11.87 -10.71
CA ASP A 162 14.84 12.49 -10.82
C ASP A 162 15.43 12.67 -9.41
N ASP A 163 16.02 11.61 -8.88
CA ASP A 163 16.68 11.64 -7.57
C ASP A 163 18.18 11.87 -7.72
N LYS A 164 18.59 13.06 -8.19
CA LYS A 164 20.02 13.38 -8.40
C LYS A 164 20.86 13.12 -7.16
N ASN A 165 20.26 13.35 -6.00
CA ASN A 165 20.89 13.14 -4.70
C ASN A 165 21.16 11.65 -4.42
N TYR A 166 20.52 10.68 -5.08
CA TYR A 166 20.92 9.26 -4.93
C TYR A 166 22.33 8.99 -5.47
N LYS A 167 22.73 9.66 -6.56
CA LYS A 167 24.10 9.62 -7.09
C LYS A 167 25.01 10.70 -6.48
N GLU A 168 24.54 11.50 -5.52
CA GLU A 168 25.38 12.48 -4.79
C GLU A 168 25.40 12.27 -3.26
N ASN A 169 24.53 11.42 -2.70
CA ASN A 169 24.54 11.01 -1.30
C ASN A 169 25.75 10.12 -1.04
N GLU A 170 26.71 10.64 -0.28
CA GLU A 170 27.91 9.93 0.17
C GLU A 170 27.58 8.58 0.85
N ASP A 171 26.38 8.47 1.46
CA ASP A 171 25.90 7.26 2.16
C ASP A 171 25.48 6.09 1.24
N GLU A 172 25.30 6.30 -0.08
CA GLU A 172 24.96 5.23 -1.04
C GLU A 172 25.96 5.10 -2.21
N LEU A 173 26.75 6.15 -2.49
CA LEU A 173 27.87 6.13 -3.45
C LEU A 173 29.16 5.54 -2.92
N TRP A 174 29.28 5.28 -1.61
CA TRP A 174 30.50 4.67 -1.04
C TRP A 174 30.91 3.40 -1.80
N LEU A 175 29.97 2.66 -2.40
CA LEU A 175 30.27 1.44 -3.15
C LEU A 175 31.13 1.66 -4.40
N ASN A 176 31.12 2.85 -5.01
CA ASN A 176 31.98 3.10 -6.17
C ASN A 176 33.47 3.11 -5.77
N ASN A 177 33.75 3.52 -4.53
CA ASN A 177 35.08 3.49 -3.97
C ASN A 177 35.04 3.42 -2.44
N ILE A 178 35.18 2.20 -1.89
CA ILE A 178 35.32 1.99 -0.45
C ILE A 178 36.80 1.81 -0.13
N TYR A 179 37.44 2.82 0.47
CA TYR A 179 38.87 2.75 0.83
C TYR A 179 39.79 2.36 -0.35
N ASP A 180 39.61 3.00 -1.51
CA ASP A 180 40.33 2.70 -2.77
C ASP A 180 40.02 1.32 -3.39
N VAL A 181 38.92 0.69 -2.96
CA VAL A 181 38.41 -0.56 -3.54
C VAL A 181 37.17 -0.30 -4.38
N LYS A 182 37.24 -0.70 -5.66
CA LYS A 182 36.09 -0.68 -6.59
C LYS A 182 35.08 -1.76 -6.23
N MET A 183 33.83 -1.40 -5.93
CA MET A 183 32.76 -2.36 -5.63
C MET A 183 31.58 -2.30 -6.62
N GLU A 184 31.82 -1.98 -7.89
CA GLU A 184 30.75 -1.91 -8.92
C GLU A 184 29.86 -3.16 -8.98
N SER A 185 30.41 -4.34 -8.68
CA SER A 185 29.65 -5.60 -8.64
C SER A 185 28.56 -5.60 -7.56
N ILE A 186 28.82 -5.08 -6.35
CA ILE A 186 27.79 -5.05 -5.29
C ILE A 186 26.74 -3.99 -5.57
N GLN A 187 27.14 -2.86 -6.17
CA GLN A 187 26.21 -1.82 -6.61
C GLN A 187 25.20 -2.39 -7.62
N LYS A 188 25.67 -3.18 -8.60
CA LYS A 188 24.78 -3.84 -9.57
C LYS A 188 23.76 -4.77 -8.91
N GLU A 189 24.14 -5.49 -7.86
CA GLU A 189 23.20 -6.33 -7.12
C GLU A 189 22.21 -5.50 -6.28
N ILE A 190 22.67 -4.44 -5.62
CA ILE A 190 21.82 -3.54 -4.81
C ILE A 190 20.76 -2.86 -5.67
N LEU A 191 21.09 -2.45 -6.90
CA LEU A 191 20.15 -1.84 -7.85
C LEU A 191 19.05 -2.80 -8.35
N ARG A 192 19.12 -4.09 -8.02
CA ARG A 192 18.05 -5.07 -8.28
C ARG A 192 17.00 -5.11 -7.17
N TYR A 193 17.19 -4.38 -6.08
CA TYR A 193 16.19 -4.27 -5.01
C TYR A 193 15.37 -3.00 -5.19
N MET A 194 14.09 -3.04 -4.79
CA MET A 194 13.33 -1.79 -4.68
C MET A 194 13.70 -1.08 -3.38
N PHE A 195 13.74 0.25 -3.44
CA PHE A 195 14.15 1.10 -2.34
C PHE A 195 12.93 1.73 -1.67
N THR A 196 12.86 1.67 -0.36
CA THR A 196 11.77 2.28 0.41
C THR A 196 12.22 3.61 0.99
N GLY A 197 11.70 4.70 0.44
CA GLY A 197 12.12 6.06 0.81
C GLY A 197 10.98 7.06 0.69
N PRO A 198 11.01 8.16 1.49
CA PRO A 198 10.15 9.29 1.23
C PRO A 198 10.74 10.06 0.03
N PHE A 199 10.11 9.96 -1.14
CA PHE A 199 10.55 10.73 -2.30
C PHE A 199 9.87 12.09 -2.31
N HIS A 200 10.67 13.15 -2.44
CA HIS A 200 10.13 14.50 -2.44
C HIS A 200 9.33 14.77 -3.73
N PRO A 201 8.15 15.39 -3.67
CA PRO A 201 7.31 15.59 -4.85
C PRO A 201 7.95 16.43 -5.96
N ASN A 202 8.93 17.29 -5.64
CA ASN A 202 9.71 18.04 -6.63
C ASN A 202 10.67 17.16 -7.47
N HIS A 203 10.97 15.94 -7.02
CA HIS A 203 11.79 14.99 -7.79
C HIS A 203 10.93 14.16 -8.75
N ILE A 204 9.60 14.26 -8.69
CA ILE A 204 8.70 13.57 -9.61
C ILE A 204 8.63 14.36 -10.91
N VAL A 205 9.22 13.82 -11.97
CA VAL A 205 9.42 14.51 -13.25
C VAL A 205 8.40 14.16 -14.31
N THR A 206 7.48 13.23 -14.03
CA THR A 206 6.40 12.85 -14.96
C THR A 206 5.01 12.92 -14.33
N THR A 207 3.99 12.95 -15.19
CA THR A 207 2.62 12.63 -14.77
C THR A 207 2.55 11.24 -14.14
N PRO A 208 1.69 11.03 -13.13
CA PRO A 208 1.40 9.69 -12.62
C PRO A 208 0.58 8.87 -13.64
N CYS A 209 0.77 7.56 -13.65
CA CYS A 209 -0.07 6.61 -14.38
C CYS A 209 -0.57 5.52 -13.43
N LYS A 210 -1.86 5.19 -13.46
CA LYS A 210 -2.42 4.10 -12.67
C LYS A 210 -2.13 2.77 -13.37
N ILE A 211 -1.46 1.86 -12.68
CA ILE A 211 -1.01 0.56 -13.21
C ILE A 211 -1.78 -0.63 -12.62
N LEU A 212 -2.50 -0.43 -11.52
CA LEU A 212 -3.37 -1.45 -10.93
C LEU A 212 -4.63 -0.79 -10.35
N ASP A 213 -5.76 -1.48 -10.42
CA ASP A 213 -7.02 -1.03 -9.82
C ASP A 213 -7.85 -2.23 -9.35
N LEU A 214 -7.74 -2.55 -8.05
CA LEU A 214 -8.41 -3.68 -7.42
C LEU A 214 -9.70 -3.23 -6.74
N ASN A 215 -10.83 -3.78 -7.18
CA ASN A 215 -12.08 -3.71 -6.43
C ASN A 215 -12.11 -4.87 -5.42
N LEU A 216 -12.01 -4.55 -4.13
CA LEU A 216 -11.86 -5.56 -3.07
C LEU A 216 -13.13 -6.37 -2.84
N LYS A 217 -14.29 -5.95 -3.36
CA LYS A 217 -15.50 -6.80 -3.35
C LYS A 217 -15.45 -7.92 -4.39
N THR A 218 -14.64 -7.80 -5.45
CA THR A 218 -14.72 -8.70 -6.61
C THR A 218 -13.38 -9.27 -7.05
N CYS A 219 -12.24 -8.69 -6.67
CA CYS A 219 -10.94 -9.19 -7.07
C CYS A 219 -10.68 -10.60 -6.51
N THR A 220 -9.86 -11.35 -7.23
CA THR A 220 -9.45 -12.71 -6.90
C THR A 220 -7.95 -12.74 -6.63
N VAL A 221 -7.45 -13.83 -6.06
CA VAL A 221 -6.01 -14.02 -5.84
C VAL A 221 -5.22 -13.95 -7.16
N ALA A 222 -5.82 -14.40 -8.28
CA ALA A 222 -5.19 -14.32 -9.59
C ALA A 222 -4.97 -12.87 -10.07
N ASP A 223 -5.78 -11.91 -9.61
CA ASP A 223 -5.64 -10.50 -9.97
C ASP A 223 -4.46 -9.82 -9.24
N LEU A 224 -3.85 -10.50 -8.27
CA LEU A 224 -2.71 -9.97 -7.50
C LEU A 224 -1.36 -10.17 -8.22
N GLU A 225 -1.33 -11.03 -9.23
CA GLU A 225 -0.22 -11.14 -10.17
C GLU A 225 -0.65 -10.55 -11.51
N PHE A 226 -0.04 -9.44 -11.91
CA PHE A 226 -0.56 -8.65 -13.02
C PHE A 226 0.54 -8.10 -13.91
N SER A 227 0.15 -7.72 -15.13
CA SER A 227 0.96 -6.90 -16.01
C SER A 227 0.12 -5.82 -16.67
N SER A 228 0.65 -4.60 -16.66
CA SER A 228 -0.02 -3.42 -17.20
C SER A 228 0.96 -2.58 -18.02
N SER A 229 0.51 -2.07 -19.17
CA SER A 229 1.23 -1.00 -19.86
C SER A 229 1.02 0.34 -19.15
N TYR A 230 2.01 1.22 -19.17
CA TYR A 230 1.88 2.58 -18.69
C TYR A 230 2.39 3.60 -19.71
N GLU A 231 1.85 4.81 -19.64
CA GLU A 231 2.32 5.98 -20.37
C GLU A 231 2.39 7.15 -19.40
N VAL A 232 3.57 7.78 -19.31
CA VAL A 232 3.80 8.97 -18.47
C VAL A 232 4.44 10.08 -19.30
N LYS A 233 4.13 11.33 -18.98
CA LYS A 233 4.65 12.50 -19.71
C LYS A 233 5.53 13.35 -18.81
N THR A 234 6.71 13.74 -19.29
CA THR A 234 7.61 14.61 -18.53
C THR A 234 7.02 16.02 -18.38
N TYR A 235 7.16 16.62 -17.20
CA TYR A 235 6.70 17.99 -16.94
C TYR A 235 7.58 19.05 -17.62
N LYS A 236 7.09 20.29 -17.73
CA LYS A 236 7.95 21.46 -18.01
C LYS A 236 8.68 21.90 -16.75
N THR A 237 9.95 22.33 -16.85
CA THR A 237 10.76 22.81 -15.71
C THR A 237 10.13 23.99 -14.97
N GLU A 238 9.33 24.82 -15.65
CA GLU A 238 8.58 25.92 -15.04
C GLU A 238 7.69 25.47 -13.86
N LYS A 239 7.28 24.20 -13.84
CA LYS A 239 6.49 23.61 -12.75
C LYS A 239 7.34 23.18 -11.54
N LEU A 240 8.65 23.02 -11.70
CA LEU A 240 9.56 22.44 -10.69
C LEU A 240 10.53 23.45 -10.07
N GLY A 241 10.50 24.73 -10.48
CA GLY A 241 11.30 25.80 -9.88
C GLY A 241 12.81 25.73 -10.14
N TYR A 242 13.27 24.80 -11.00
CA TYR A 242 14.66 24.71 -11.43
C TYR A 242 14.93 25.56 -12.69
N GLY A 243 16.16 26.05 -12.83
CA GLY A 243 16.61 26.88 -13.96
C GLY A 243 16.44 26.22 -15.34
N SER A 244 16.81 26.96 -16.38
CA SER A 244 16.55 26.75 -17.82
C SER A 244 17.12 25.46 -18.45
N CYS A 245 16.86 24.30 -17.86
CA CYS A 245 17.15 22.99 -18.44
C CYS A 245 15.97 22.58 -19.33
N ASP A 246 16.25 21.97 -20.49
CA ASP A 246 15.28 21.46 -21.48
C ASP A 246 14.96 19.96 -21.32
N TYR A 247 15.55 19.30 -20.30
CA TYR A 247 15.41 17.88 -20.00
C TYR A 247 15.36 17.61 -18.48
N HIS A 248 14.90 16.40 -18.12
CA HIS A 248 14.98 15.82 -16.77
C HIS A 248 15.94 14.64 -16.75
N PHE A 249 16.55 14.36 -15.59
CA PHE A 249 17.34 13.14 -15.43
C PHE A 249 16.44 12.05 -14.86
N LEU A 250 15.97 11.12 -15.70
CA LEU A 250 15.23 9.96 -15.23
C LEU A 250 16.22 8.93 -14.69
N ASN A 251 16.26 8.74 -13.38
CA ASN A 251 17.18 7.78 -12.76
C ASN A 251 16.48 6.68 -11.97
N ALA A 252 15.17 6.83 -11.74
CA ALA A 252 14.33 5.78 -11.19
C ALA A 252 12.88 5.93 -11.69
N MET A 253 12.12 4.86 -11.53
CA MET A 253 10.67 4.92 -11.48
C MET A 253 10.24 4.78 -10.02
N VAL A 254 9.14 5.41 -9.63
CA VAL A 254 8.61 5.32 -8.26
C VAL A 254 7.16 4.87 -8.31
N VAL A 255 6.77 4.01 -7.38
CA VAL A 255 5.40 3.57 -7.17
C VAL A 255 4.89 3.90 -5.78
N TRP A 256 3.60 4.16 -5.72
CA TRP A 256 2.83 4.37 -4.50
C TRP A 256 1.40 3.89 -4.72
N PHE A 257 0.61 3.85 -3.66
CA PHE A 257 -0.77 3.38 -3.74
C PHE A 257 -1.76 4.32 -3.05
N ASP A 258 -3.01 4.21 -3.47
CA ASP A 258 -4.16 4.76 -2.78
C ASP A 258 -5.09 3.62 -2.38
N VAL A 259 -5.68 3.70 -1.19
CA VAL A 259 -6.85 2.90 -0.82
C VAL A 259 -8.04 3.80 -0.55
N GLN A 260 -9.17 3.42 -1.11
CA GLN A 260 -10.43 4.15 -1.04
C GLN A 260 -11.40 3.37 -0.16
N PHE A 261 -12.00 4.06 0.80
CA PHE A 261 -12.97 3.49 1.73
C PHE A 261 -14.40 3.60 1.19
N PRO A 262 -15.31 2.70 1.58
CA PRO A 262 -16.69 2.76 1.14
C PRO A 262 -17.37 4.02 1.70
N LEU A 263 -18.32 4.54 0.94
CA LEU A 263 -19.22 5.60 1.37
C LEU A 263 -20.64 5.07 1.25
N TRP A 264 -21.17 4.57 2.35
CA TRP A 264 -22.56 4.15 2.40
C TRP A 264 -23.49 5.36 2.46
N ILE A 265 -24.46 5.39 1.57
CA ILE A 265 -25.49 6.42 1.50
C ILE A 265 -26.83 5.70 1.64
N ASP A 266 -27.62 6.11 2.63
CA ASP A 266 -29.01 5.67 2.72
C ASP A 266 -29.79 6.29 1.57
N THR A 267 -30.13 5.47 0.58
CA THR A 267 -30.93 5.93 -0.58
C THR A 267 -32.42 6.06 -0.25
N THR A 268 -32.84 5.64 0.95
CA THR A 268 -34.22 5.74 1.43
C THR A 268 -34.47 6.97 2.31
N ASP A 269 -33.41 7.67 2.75
CA ASP A 269 -33.52 8.90 3.51
C ASP A 269 -33.72 10.09 2.55
N GLU A 270 -34.98 10.50 2.35
CA GLU A 270 -35.36 11.64 1.48
C GLU A 270 -34.88 13.00 2.01
N ARG A 271 -34.21 13.06 3.18
CA ARG A 271 -33.65 14.30 3.70
C ARG A 271 -32.27 14.55 3.08
N PRO A 272 -32.10 15.57 2.21
CA PRO A 272 -30.77 16.04 1.90
C PRO A 272 -30.23 16.66 3.19
N SER A 273 -29.38 15.95 3.94
CA SER A 273 -28.63 16.60 5.01
C SER A 273 -27.78 17.69 4.37
N LEU A 274 -28.27 18.94 4.50
CA LEU A 274 -27.59 20.17 4.08
C LEU A 274 -26.27 20.38 4.84
N ASP A 275 -25.99 19.56 5.84
CA ASP A 275 -24.75 19.57 6.58
C ASP A 275 -23.65 18.87 5.76
N CYS A 276 -23.01 19.72 4.96
CA CYS A 276 -21.72 19.66 4.29
C CYS A 276 -21.51 18.62 3.17
N GLU A 277 -21.47 19.09 1.91
CA GLU A 277 -20.87 18.36 0.77
C GLU A 277 -19.44 17.85 1.06
N GLU A 278 -18.75 18.46 2.02
CA GLU A 278 -17.42 18.06 2.48
C GLU A 278 -17.43 16.81 3.38
N SER A 279 -18.51 16.57 4.16
CA SER A 279 -18.65 15.37 5.01
C SER A 279 -18.99 14.11 4.22
N ARG A 280 -19.39 14.25 2.95
CA ARG A 280 -19.72 13.17 2.00
C ARG A 280 -18.61 12.88 1.00
N LYS A 281 -17.43 13.48 1.14
CA LYS A 281 -16.29 13.09 0.30
C LYS A 281 -15.82 11.71 0.72
N GLN A 282 -15.68 10.84 -0.27
CA GLN A 282 -15.14 9.52 -0.05
C GLN A 282 -13.72 9.60 0.50
N ILE A 283 -13.46 8.87 1.59
CA ILE A 283 -12.16 8.90 2.24
C ILE A 283 -11.15 8.07 1.43
N VAL A 284 -9.98 8.66 1.20
CA VAL A 284 -8.85 8.03 0.52
C VAL A 284 -7.61 8.17 1.39
N LEU A 285 -6.97 7.03 1.69
CA LEU A 285 -5.62 6.98 2.24
C LEU A 285 -4.64 6.85 1.08
N SER A 286 -3.80 7.86 0.89
CA SER A 286 -2.79 7.88 -0.17
C SER A 286 -1.38 7.83 0.42
N THR A 287 -0.52 7.01 -0.19
CA THR A 287 0.92 6.98 0.06
C THR A 287 1.68 7.80 -0.99
N SER A 288 0.98 8.64 -1.75
CA SER A 288 1.57 9.51 -2.77
C SER A 288 2.68 10.41 -2.21
N PRO A 289 3.76 10.68 -2.97
CA PRO A 289 4.78 11.66 -2.59
C PRO A 289 4.20 13.08 -2.47
N TYR A 290 3.02 13.34 -3.02
CA TYR A 290 2.31 14.62 -2.89
C TYR A 290 1.47 14.74 -1.60
N CYS A 291 1.39 13.69 -0.81
CA CYS A 291 0.63 13.64 0.44
C CYS A 291 1.55 13.63 1.67
N LYS A 292 0.96 13.82 2.85
CA LYS A 292 1.68 13.64 4.11
C LYS A 292 2.20 12.21 4.21
N GLN A 293 3.41 12.06 4.73
CA GLN A 293 4.12 10.78 4.79
C GLN A 293 3.35 9.74 5.63
N THR A 294 3.32 8.52 5.11
CA THR A 294 2.91 7.30 5.81
C THR A 294 4.13 6.42 6.09
N HIS A 295 3.98 5.39 6.92
CA HIS A 295 5.07 4.45 7.20
C HIS A 295 5.47 3.59 5.99
N TRP A 296 4.55 3.35 5.05
CA TRP A 296 4.84 2.68 3.77
C TRP A 296 5.77 3.47 2.87
N LYS A 297 5.76 4.80 3.00
CA LYS A 297 6.46 5.72 2.11
C LYS A 297 6.12 5.38 0.65
N GLN A 298 7.12 5.32 -0.23
CA GLN A 298 7.00 4.92 -1.62
C GLN A 298 8.14 3.93 -1.97
N GLN A 299 7.99 3.21 -3.09
CA GLN A 299 8.98 2.25 -3.56
C GLN A 299 9.64 2.75 -4.85
N GLY A 300 10.94 2.99 -4.80
CA GLY A 300 11.77 3.42 -5.91
C GLY A 300 12.45 2.24 -6.60
N MET A 301 12.53 2.31 -7.92
CA MET A 301 13.16 1.33 -8.80
C MET A 301 14.23 2.07 -9.59
N TYR A 302 15.46 2.06 -9.09
CA TYR A 302 16.58 2.74 -9.76
C TYR A 302 16.95 2.04 -11.06
N LEU A 303 17.22 2.84 -12.08
CA LEU A 303 17.66 2.35 -13.37
C LEU A 303 19.15 2.04 -13.27
N SER A 304 19.55 0.80 -13.55
CA SER A 304 20.93 0.33 -13.39
C SER A 304 21.87 0.82 -14.52
N ASP A 305 21.57 1.97 -15.13
CA ASP A 305 22.32 2.52 -16.25
C ASP A 305 23.46 3.42 -15.77
N PRO A 306 24.67 3.25 -16.34
CA PRO A 306 25.84 4.01 -15.93
C PRO A 306 25.64 5.51 -16.16
N GLU A 307 25.00 5.88 -17.28
CA GLU A 307 24.66 7.27 -17.61
C GLU A 307 23.24 7.60 -17.16
N LEU A 308 23.05 8.81 -16.62
CA LEU A 308 21.72 9.29 -16.25
C LEU A 308 20.90 9.52 -17.53
N LEU A 309 19.71 8.92 -17.62
CA LEU A 309 18.84 9.05 -18.78
C LEU A 309 18.27 10.47 -18.86
N LYS A 310 18.76 11.27 -19.80
CA LYS A 310 18.30 12.64 -20.03
C LYS A 310 17.09 12.65 -20.96
N VAL A 311 15.90 12.86 -20.42
CA VAL A 311 14.64 12.83 -21.17
C VAL A 311 14.14 14.26 -21.40
N GLU A 312 13.85 14.62 -22.65
CA GLU A 312 13.32 15.93 -23.00
C GLU A 312 11.97 16.22 -22.31
N GLN A 313 11.66 17.48 -22.10
CA GLN A 313 10.38 17.91 -21.51
C GLN A 313 9.19 17.74 -22.46
N ASN A 314 8.00 17.51 -21.89
CA ASN A 314 6.77 17.17 -22.63
C ASN A 314 6.95 15.99 -23.59
N SER A 315 7.93 15.13 -23.32
CA SER A 315 8.08 13.87 -24.04
C SER A 315 7.31 12.78 -23.32
N THR A 316 7.10 11.68 -24.02
CA THR A 316 6.35 10.54 -23.52
C THR A 316 7.30 9.39 -23.24
N ILE A 317 7.13 8.77 -22.07
CA ILE A 317 7.79 7.53 -21.68
C ILE A 317 6.70 6.47 -21.60
N ARG A 318 6.92 5.35 -22.28
CA ARG A 318 6.03 4.19 -22.30
C ARG A 318 6.71 2.99 -21.68
N GLY A 319 5.94 2.01 -21.28
CA GLY A 319 6.52 0.80 -20.73
C GLY A 319 5.46 -0.19 -20.28
N SER A 320 5.94 -1.25 -19.63
CA SER A 320 5.13 -2.24 -18.96
C SER A 320 5.64 -2.48 -17.55
N PHE A 321 4.73 -2.64 -16.62
CA PHE A 321 4.99 -3.04 -15.24
C PHE A 321 4.36 -4.41 -15.06
N ALA A 322 5.11 -5.39 -14.56
CA ALA A 322 4.59 -6.69 -14.18
C ALA A 322 5.06 -7.05 -12.78
N LEU A 323 4.15 -7.55 -11.96
CA LEU A 323 4.40 -7.97 -10.58
C LEU A 323 3.85 -9.38 -10.40
N ARG A 324 4.66 -10.23 -9.75
CA ARG A 324 4.25 -11.57 -9.32
C ARG A 324 4.87 -11.91 -7.97
N LYS A 325 4.33 -12.93 -7.31
CA LYS A 325 4.95 -13.48 -6.11
C LYS A 325 6.23 -14.24 -6.46
N ASN A 326 7.18 -14.26 -5.54
CA ASN A 326 8.39 -15.05 -5.72
C ASN A 326 8.05 -16.54 -5.52
N PRO A 327 8.38 -17.43 -6.49
CA PRO A 327 8.12 -18.87 -6.34
C PRO A 327 8.85 -19.53 -5.16
N SER A 328 9.91 -18.89 -4.64
CA SER A 328 10.70 -19.40 -3.51
C SER A 328 10.17 -18.91 -2.15
N ASP A 329 9.50 -17.77 -2.10
CA ASP A 329 8.80 -17.26 -0.93
C ASP A 329 7.62 -16.39 -1.39
N GLU A 330 6.40 -16.88 -1.20
CA GLU A 330 5.18 -16.20 -1.69
C GLU A 330 4.90 -14.85 -1.01
N ARG A 331 5.65 -14.49 0.04
CA ARG A 331 5.58 -13.17 0.69
C ARG A 331 6.49 -12.14 0.03
N ASP A 332 7.51 -12.58 -0.70
CA ASP A 332 8.36 -11.73 -1.53
C ASP A 332 7.70 -11.48 -2.89
N ILE A 333 8.06 -10.35 -3.50
CA ILE A 333 7.57 -9.99 -4.84
C ILE A 333 8.73 -9.83 -5.83
N GLN A 334 8.47 -10.22 -7.07
CA GLN A 334 9.34 -10.00 -8.21
C GLN A 334 8.68 -9.06 -9.19
N LEU A 335 9.47 -8.13 -9.71
CA LEU A 335 9.02 -7.13 -10.66
C LEU A 335 9.77 -7.25 -11.99
N LYS A 336 9.04 -7.05 -13.09
CA LYS A 336 9.61 -6.71 -14.39
C LYS A 336 9.13 -5.32 -14.81
N LEU A 337 10.06 -4.44 -15.12
CA LEU A 337 9.80 -3.08 -15.64
C LEU A 337 10.41 -2.96 -17.03
N SER A 338 9.63 -2.50 -18.01
CA SER A 338 10.17 -2.05 -19.30
C SER A 338 9.99 -0.55 -19.45
N ILE A 339 10.97 0.12 -20.04
CA ILE A 339 10.97 1.57 -20.30
C ILE A 339 11.29 1.79 -21.77
N HIS A 340 10.52 2.64 -22.42
CA HIS A 340 10.75 3.17 -23.76
C HIS A 340 10.59 4.70 -23.76
N ALA A 341 11.61 5.44 -24.19
CA ALA A 341 11.59 6.89 -24.32
C ALA A 341 12.09 7.32 -25.71
N GLU A 342 11.34 8.14 -26.43
CA GLU A 342 11.59 8.50 -27.84
C GLU A 342 12.31 9.85 -28.02
N LYS A 343 12.59 10.58 -26.94
CA LYS A 343 13.21 11.92 -26.98
C LYS A 343 14.23 12.08 -25.87
N ILE A 344 15.42 11.56 -26.12
CA ILE A 344 16.55 11.59 -25.17
C ILE A 344 17.59 12.59 -25.67
N LYS A 345 18.24 13.33 -24.78
CA LYS A 345 19.15 14.41 -25.19
C LYS A 345 20.38 13.90 -25.93
N ASP A 346 20.88 12.73 -25.55
CA ASP A 346 22.11 12.14 -26.06
C ASP A 346 21.85 11.03 -27.11
N GLY A 347 20.66 10.96 -27.72
CA GLY A 347 20.32 9.92 -28.69
C GLY A 347 18.90 10.00 -29.27
N ALA A 348 18.52 9.05 -30.12
CA ALA A 348 17.17 9.05 -30.73
C ALA A 348 16.10 8.44 -29.82
N SER A 349 16.43 7.38 -29.07
CA SER A 349 15.48 6.70 -28.18
C SER A 349 16.21 5.80 -27.19
N PHE A 350 15.56 5.50 -26.07
CA PHE A 350 16.03 4.56 -25.05
C PHE A 350 14.98 3.46 -24.86
N SER A 351 15.43 2.20 -24.80
CA SER A 351 14.59 1.04 -24.49
C SER A 351 15.33 0.05 -23.61
N LYS A 352 14.78 -0.32 -22.46
CA LYS A 352 15.39 -1.31 -21.57
C LYS A 352 14.38 -2.02 -20.68
N GLU A 353 14.73 -3.24 -20.29
CA GLU A 353 14.02 -4.01 -19.27
C GLU A 353 14.87 -4.16 -18.01
N TYR A 354 14.21 -4.11 -16.86
CA TYR A 354 14.80 -4.26 -15.54
C TYR A 354 14.00 -5.28 -14.74
N PHE A 355 14.70 -5.95 -13.83
CA PHE A 355 14.13 -6.94 -12.93
C PHE A 355 14.45 -6.55 -11.51
N TYR A 356 13.41 -6.44 -10.68
CA TYR A 356 13.56 -6.08 -9.28
C TYR A 356 13.02 -7.18 -8.36
N ILE A 357 13.55 -7.22 -7.14
CA ILE A 357 13.13 -8.10 -6.06
C ILE A 357 12.81 -7.23 -4.85
N PHE A 358 11.81 -7.63 -4.07
CA PHE A 358 11.55 -7.07 -2.76
C PHE A 358 11.28 -8.20 -1.77
N THR A 359 12.07 -8.22 -0.70
CA THR A 359 12.21 -9.30 0.29
C THR A 359 12.22 -8.76 1.71
#